data_AF-A0A452ZVU1-F1
#
_entry.id   AF-A0A452ZVU1-F1
#
_cell.length_a   1.000
_cell.length_b   1.000
_cell.length_c   1.000
_cell.angle_alpha   90.00
_cell.angle_beta   90.00
_cell.angle_gamma   90.00
#
_symmetry.space_group_name_H-M   'P 1'
#
loop_
_entity.id
_entity.type
_entity.pdbx_description
1 polymer ?
#
loop_
_entity_poly.entity_id
_entity_poly.type
_entity_poly.pdbx_seq_one_letter_code
_entity_poly.pdbx_strand_id
1 'polypeptide(L)'
;HLDIKPDNLLASARGDVKIADFGVSRIFSPDGHRSPRVSVAVGTTAYMSPERFAPNAQAGPRGACAADVWSLGVTVLELFLGHRPVLPAERTPSWKMLKEAICYGDPPSVPESAAASVELRGFVEACVVKDPRRRATVQQLLAHPFVAGRDVEASRRVLREIIVETM
;
A
#
# COMPACT_ATOMS: atom_id res chain seq x y z
N HIS A 1 2.43 2.85 -9.69
CA HIS A 1 1.02 2.43 -9.86
C HIS A 1 0.07 3.56 -9.49
N LEU A 2 0.24 4.13 -8.31
CA LEU A 2 -0.54 5.19 -7.66
C LEU A 2 -1.94 4.79 -7.17
N ASP A 3 -2.35 3.53 -7.36
CA ASP A 3 -3.61 2.99 -6.85
C ASP A 3 -3.47 1.53 -6.38
N ILE A 4 -2.47 1.24 -5.54
CA ILE A 4 -2.37 -0.09 -4.90
C ILE A 4 -3.42 -0.18 -3.80
N LYS A 5 -4.27 -1.21 -3.87
CA LYS A 5 -5.37 -1.52 -2.94
C LYS A 5 -5.85 -2.95 -3.17
N PRO A 6 -6.60 -3.57 -2.23
CA PRO A 6 -7.11 -4.93 -2.41
C PRO A 6 -7.82 -5.16 -3.74
N ASP A 7 -8.69 -4.24 -4.18
CA ASP A 7 -9.46 -4.35 -5.43
C ASP A 7 -8.58 -4.50 -6.69
N ASN A 8 -7.34 -4.01 -6.64
CA ASN A 8 -6.39 -4.02 -7.75
C ASN A 8 -5.36 -5.15 -7.63
N LEU A 9 -5.53 -6.08 -6.68
CA LEU A 9 -4.72 -7.28 -6.50
C LEU A 9 -5.56 -8.52 -6.86
N LEU A 10 -5.45 -8.96 -8.10
CA LEU A 10 -6.19 -10.11 -8.60
C LEU A 10 -5.47 -11.40 -8.22
N ALA A 11 -6.19 -12.33 -7.59
CA ALA A 11 -5.68 -13.66 -7.28
C ALA A 11 -6.29 -14.70 -8.23
N SER A 12 -5.45 -15.61 -8.74
CA SER A 12 -5.91 -16.71 -9.59
C SER A 12 -6.07 -18.01 -8.80
N ALA A 13 -6.84 -18.96 -9.34
CA ALA A 13 -6.99 -20.32 -8.76
C ALA A 13 -5.66 -21.09 -8.63
N ARG A 14 -4.57 -20.62 -9.23
CA ARG A 14 -3.22 -21.17 -9.06
C ARG A 14 -2.46 -20.59 -7.87
N GLY A 15 -3.03 -19.63 -7.15
CA GLY A 15 -2.37 -18.91 -6.05
C GLY A 15 -1.43 -17.81 -6.54
N ASP A 16 -1.50 -17.44 -7.82
CA ASP A 16 -0.75 -16.29 -8.35
C ASP A 16 -1.49 -14.98 -8.06
N VAL A 17 -0.77 -13.95 -7.62
CA VAL A 17 -1.28 -12.58 -7.48
C VAL A 17 -0.78 -11.71 -8.63
N LYS A 18 -1.66 -10.91 -9.22
CA LYS A 18 -1.35 -9.94 -10.27
C LYS A 18 -1.88 -8.56 -9.91
N ILE A 19 -1.06 -7.54 -10.19
CA ILE A 19 -1.48 -6.14 -10.07
C ILE A 19 -2.29 -5.78 -11.32
N ALA A 20 -3.44 -5.14 -11.12
CA ALA A 20 -4.34 -4.68 -12.17
C ALA A 20 -4.64 -3.17 -12.04
N ASP A 21 -5.34 -2.63 -13.03
CA ASP A 21 -5.77 -1.23 -13.14
C ASP A 21 -4.63 -0.20 -13.13
N PHE A 22 -3.97 -0.11 -14.29
CA PHE A 22 -2.92 0.89 -14.54
C PHE A 22 -3.49 2.24 -15.00
N GLY A 23 -4.81 2.50 -14.89
CA GLY A 23 -5.47 3.67 -15.48
C GLY A 23 -4.93 5.03 -14.99
N VAL A 24 -4.38 5.06 -13.77
CA VAL A 24 -3.75 6.27 -13.18
C VAL A 24 -2.23 6.18 -13.09
N SER A 25 -1.61 5.18 -13.71
CA SER A 25 -0.16 5.00 -13.67
C SER A 25 0.59 6.13 -14.36
N ARG A 26 1.89 6.21 -14.05
CA ARG A 26 2.82 7.19 -14.63
C ARG A 26 4.05 6.47 -15.14
N ILE A 27 4.51 6.88 -16.31
CA ILE A 27 5.74 6.38 -16.93
C ILE A 27 6.82 7.44 -16.73
N PHE A 28 7.95 7.01 -16.19
CA PHE A 28 9.15 7.83 -16.10
C PHE A 28 10.06 7.43 -17.25
N SER A 29 10.14 8.28 -18.29
CA SER A 29 11.07 8.07 -19.40
C SER A 29 12.51 8.38 -18.95
N PRO A 30 13.48 7.49 -19.22
CA PRO A 30 14.90 7.77 -19.01
C PRO A 30 15.39 8.93 -19.89
N ASP A 31 14.79 9.07 -21.08
CA ASP A 31 15.16 10.04 -22.09
C ASP A 31 14.51 11.38 -21.74
N GLY A 32 15.32 12.36 -21.33
CA GLY A 32 14.98 13.62 -20.66
C GLY A 32 14.03 14.61 -21.35
N HIS A 33 13.14 14.15 -22.23
CA HIS A 33 12.15 14.95 -22.95
C HIS A 33 10.82 15.15 -22.19
N ARG A 34 10.64 14.53 -21.02
CA ARG A 34 9.47 14.74 -20.15
C ARG A 34 9.88 15.32 -18.80
N SER A 35 8.97 16.07 -18.18
CA SER A 35 9.13 16.58 -16.82
C SER A 35 9.65 15.47 -15.89
N PRO A 36 10.71 15.70 -15.10
CA PRO A 36 11.25 14.70 -14.17
C PRO A 36 10.27 14.36 -13.04
N ARG A 37 9.14 15.07 -12.98
CA ARG A 37 8.08 14.90 -11.98
C ARG A 37 6.73 14.78 -12.67
N VAL A 38 5.87 13.94 -12.08
CA VAL A 38 4.51 13.68 -12.53
C VAL A 38 3.53 13.99 -11.42
N SER A 39 2.30 14.35 -11.77
CA SER A 39 1.22 14.49 -10.78
C SER A 39 0.93 13.13 -10.13
N VAL A 40 0.87 13.14 -8.80
CA VAL A 40 0.56 11.98 -7.94
C VAL A 40 -0.73 12.14 -7.13
N ALA A 41 -1.47 13.23 -7.34
CA ALA A 41 -2.75 13.52 -6.67
C ALA A 41 -3.95 12.73 -7.24
N VAL A 42 -3.78 11.45 -7.55
CA VAL A 42 -4.79 10.55 -8.18
C VAL A 42 -5.08 9.34 -7.28
N GLY A 43 -5.86 8.35 -7.72
CA GLY A 43 -6.09 7.10 -6.98
C GLY A 43 -7.08 7.22 -5.80
N THR A 44 -7.21 6.13 -5.05
CA THR A 44 -8.24 5.96 -4.03
C THR A 44 -7.80 6.59 -2.71
N THR A 45 -8.54 7.62 -2.25
CA THR A 45 -8.16 8.47 -1.11
C THR A 45 -7.81 7.70 0.18
N ALA A 46 -8.49 6.57 0.46
CA ALA A 46 -8.25 5.78 1.67
C ALA A 46 -6.85 5.12 1.71
N TYR A 47 -6.20 4.94 0.56
CA TYR A 47 -4.87 4.34 0.42
C TYR A 47 -3.80 5.37 0.05
N MET A 48 -4.20 6.64 -0.05
CA MET A 48 -3.34 7.73 -0.48
C MET A 48 -2.32 8.10 0.62
N SER A 49 -1.06 8.28 0.24
CA SER A 49 -0.01 8.75 1.16
C SER A 49 -0.14 10.24 1.49
N PRO A 50 0.37 10.71 2.65
CA PRO A 50 0.19 12.10 3.10
C PRO A 50 0.67 13.14 2.09
N GLU A 51 1.81 12.89 1.43
CA GLU A 51 2.39 13.84 0.48
C GLU A 51 1.53 14.10 -0.77
N ARG A 52 0.56 13.23 -1.06
CA ARG A 52 -0.33 13.35 -2.22
C ARG A 52 -1.49 14.30 -1.99
N PHE A 53 -1.75 14.69 -0.73
CA PHE A 53 -2.76 15.70 -0.38
C PHE A 53 -2.24 17.14 -0.52
N ALA A 54 -0.95 17.33 -0.84
CA ALA A 54 -0.38 18.65 -1.08
C ALA A 54 -0.97 19.29 -2.35
N PRO A 55 -1.16 20.62 -2.38
CA PRO A 55 -1.54 21.32 -3.60
C PRO A 55 -0.54 21.02 -4.73
N ASN A 56 -1.04 20.65 -5.91
CA ASN A 56 -0.23 20.27 -7.06
C ASN A 56 0.82 19.18 -6.73
N ALA A 57 0.45 18.17 -5.92
CA ALA A 57 1.37 17.11 -5.52
C ALA A 57 2.04 16.45 -6.73
N GLN A 58 3.35 16.64 -6.84
CA GLN A 58 4.18 16.11 -7.90
C GLN A 58 5.40 15.40 -7.31
N ALA A 59 5.73 14.26 -7.90
CA ALA A 59 6.88 13.46 -7.49
C ALA A 59 7.67 12.95 -8.69
N GLY A 60 8.99 12.82 -8.49
CA GLY A 60 9.82 12.01 -9.38
C GLY A 60 9.66 10.51 -9.09
N PRO A 61 10.43 9.65 -9.78
CA PRO A 61 10.29 8.19 -9.68
C PRO A 61 10.33 7.65 -8.26
N ARG A 62 11.28 8.13 -7.44
CA ARG A 62 11.42 7.70 -6.04
C ARG A 62 10.20 8.06 -5.18
N GLY A 63 9.66 9.27 -5.35
CA GLY A 63 8.50 9.70 -4.56
C GLY A 63 7.20 9.01 -4.98
N ALA A 64 7.02 8.75 -6.29
CA ALA A 64 5.88 7.96 -6.77
C ALA A 64 5.94 6.50 -6.29
N CYS A 65 7.14 5.90 -6.27
CA CYS A 65 7.35 4.57 -5.70
C CYS A 65 7.12 4.55 -4.18
N ALA A 66 7.58 5.58 -3.46
CA ALA A 66 7.30 5.72 -2.02
C ALA A 66 5.79 5.83 -1.75
N ALA A 67 5.04 6.53 -2.59
CA ALA A 67 3.58 6.58 -2.50
C ALA A 67 2.94 5.18 -2.66
N ASP A 68 3.41 4.37 -3.61
CA ASP A 68 2.95 2.98 -3.77
C ASP A 68 3.26 2.12 -2.52
N VAL A 69 4.40 2.33 -1.88
CA VAL A 69 4.78 1.63 -0.64
C VAL A 69 3.83 1.94 0.51
N TRP A 70 3.41 3.21 0.66
CA TRP A 70 2.39 3.55 1.66
C TRP A 70 1.08 2.80 1.39
N SER A 71 0.61 2.86 0.14
CA SER A 71 -0.61 2.18 -0.27
C SER A 71 -0.53 0.66 -0.05
N LEU A 72 0.63 0.05 -0.26
CA LEU A 72 0.91 -1.36 0.09
C LEU A 72 0.78 -1.61 1.60
N GLY A 73 1.35 -0.75 2.45
CA GLY A 73 1.24 -0.88 3.91
C GLY A 73 -0.20 -0.84 4.40
N VAL A 74 -0.99 0.11 3.88
CA VAL A 74 -2.42 0.21 4.18
C VAL A 74 -3.17 -1.05 3.70
N THR A 75 -2.85 -1.55 2.50
CA THR A 75 -3.44 -2.76 1.93
C THR A 75 -3.15 -4.00 2.78
N VAL A 76 -1.89 -4.21 3.19
CA VAL A 76 -1.50 -5.35 4.04
C VAL A 76 -2.20 -5.29 5.39
N LEU A 77 -2.29 -4.10 5.98
CA LEU A 77 -2.99 -3.92 7.24
C LEU A 77 -4.49 -4.20 7.11
N GLU A 78 -5.14 -3.77 6.03
CA GLU A 78 -6.54 -4.08 5.75
C GLU A 78 -6.79 -5.59 5.59
N LEU A 79 -5.92 -6.28 4.84
CA LEU A 79 -6.01 -7.73 4.67
C LEU A 79 -5.84 -8.48 5.99
N PHE A 80 -4.99 -7.97 6.89
CA PHE A 80 -4.80 -8.56 8.21
C PHE A 80 -5.99 -8.31 9.15
N LEU A 81 -6.54 -7.09 9.16
CA LEU A 81 -7.66 -6.72 10.04
C LEU A 81 -9.03 -7.19 9.54
N GLY A 82 -9.16 -7.46 8.23
CA GLY A 82 -10.44 -7.77 7.59
C GLY A 82 -11.35 -6.55 7.40
N HIS A 83 -10.88 -5.35 7.74
CA HIS A 83 -11.58 -4.09 7.52
C HIS A 83 -10.59 -2.94 7.30
N ARG A 84 -11.07 -1.80 6.78
CA ARG A 84 -10.22 -0.63 6.52
C ARG A 84 -9.60 -0.08 7.81
N PRO A 85 -8.29 0.24 7.82
CA PRO A 85 -7.59 0.67 9.03
C PRO A 85 -7.65 2.17 9.32
N VAL A 86 -7.90 3.01 8.31
CA VAL A 86 -7.79 4.47 8.45
C VAL A 86 -9.03 5.08 9.11
N LEU A 87 -10.21 4.51 8.90
CA LEU A 87 -11.46 5.01 9.49
C LEU A 87 -12.43 3.85 9.83
N PRO A 88 -13.29 4.01 10.84
CA PRO A 88 -14.26 2.98 11.23
C PRO A 88 -15.17 2.56 10.07
N ALA A 89 -15.49 1.27 9.99
CA ALA A 89 -16.25 0.66 8.90
C ALA A 89 -17.66 1.26 8.70
N GLU A 90 -18.21 1.90 9.73
CA GLU A 90 -19.61 2.32 9.80
C GLU A 90 -19.93 3.60 9.00
N ARG A 91 -18.94 4.26 8.39
CA ARG A 91 -19.17 5.50 7.63
C ARG A 91 -18.35 5.55 6.36
N THR A 92 -18.99 5.89 5.23
CA THR A 92 -18.26 6.34 4.03
C THR A 92 -17.57 7.66 4.36
N PRO A 93 -16.24 7.70 4.43
CA PRO A 93 -15.56 8.87 4.96
C PRO A 93 -15.46 9.98 3.92
N SER A 94 -15.64 11.22 4.36
CA SER A 94 -15.41 12.38 3.49
C SER A 94 -13.92 12.54 3.18
N TRP A 95 -13.61 13.19 2.05
CA TRP A 95 -12.23 13.54 1.69
C TRP A 95 -11.52 14.32 2.81
N LYS A 96 -12.23 15.23 3.49
CA LYS A 96 -11.68 16.03 4.61
C LYS A 96 -11.26 15.14 5.79
N MET A 97 -12.11 14.18 6.18
CA MET A 97 -11.81 13.25 7.27
C MET A 97 -10.60 12.36 6.95
N LEU A 98 -10.53 11.83 5.72
CA LEU A 98 -9.38 11.03 5.29
C LEU A 98 -8.10 11.85 5.27
N LYS A 99 -8.14 13.07 4.71
CA LYS A 99 -6.99 13.98 4.73
C LYS A 99 -6.52 14.24 6.16
N GLU A 100 -7.45 14.50 7.08
CA GLU A 100 -7.13 14.81 8.46
C GLU A 100 -6.47 13.63 9.18
N ALA A 101 -7.07 12.43 9.08
CA ALA A 101 -6.52 11.20 9.65
C ALA A 101 -5.14 10.88 9.07
N ILE A 102 -4.99 10.90 7.73
CA ILE A 102 -3.76 10.48 7.06
C ILE A 102 -2.63 11.49 7.27
N CYS A 103 -2.91 12.79 7.13
CA CYS A 103 -1.87 13.81 7.20
C CYS A 103 -1.50 14.17 8.64
N TYR A 104 -2.47 14.22 9.55
CA TYR A 104 -2.27 14.78 10.89
C TYR A 104 -2.48 13.77 12.03
N GLY A 105 -3.28 12.72 11.84
CA GLY A 105 -3.43 11.63 12.82
C GLY A 105 -2.25 10.66 12.86
N ASP A 106 -2.25 9.71 13.78
CA ASP A 106 -1.18 8.71 13.84
C ASP A 106 -1.17 7.82 12.59
N PRO A 107 0.01 7.34 12.14
CA PRO A 107 0.08 6.35 11.08
C PRO A 107 -0.75 5.12 11.42
N PRO A 108 -1.45 4.52 10.45
CA PRO A 108 -2.22 3.31 10.70
C PRO A 108 -1.27 2.18 11.13
N SER A 109 -1.62 1.50 12.21
CA SER A 109 -0.79 0.47 12.84
C SER A 109 -1.61 -0.76 13.17
N VAL A 110 -0.92 -1.86 13.46
CA VAL A 110 -1.56 -3.08 13.95
C VAL A 110 -1.95 -2.87 15.43
N PRO A 111 -3.22 -3.05 15.83
CA PRO A 111 -3.63 -2.92 17.23
C PRO A 111 -2.80 -3.82 18.15
N GLU A 112 -2.47 -3.35 19.35
CA GLU A 112 -1.71 -4.14 20.33
C GLU A 112 -2.43 -5.44 20.72
N SER A 113 -3.76 -5.40 20.75
CA SER A 113 -4.61 -6.57 21.04
C SER A 113 -4.66 -7.60 19.92
N ALA A 114 -4.23 -7.26 18.69
CA ALA A 114 -4.29 -8.18 17.56
C ALA A 114 -3.15 -9.20 17.62
N ALA A 115 -3.45 -10.45 17.26
CA ALA A 115 -2.50 -11.57 17.19
C ALA A 115 -1.58 -11.47 15.96
N ALA A 116 -0.79 -10.41 15.88
CA ALA A 116 0.17 -10.18 14.80
C ALA A 116 1.60 -10.50 15.24
N SER A 117 2.36 -11.10 14.33
CA SER A 117 3.79 -11.31 14.50
C SER A 117 4.56 -9.97 14.54
N VAL A 118 5.72 -9.97 15.19
CA VAL A 118 6.61 -8.80 15.24
C VAL A 118 7.05 -8.40 13.83
N GLU A 119 7.25 -9.37 12.95
CA GLU A 119 7.62 -9.13 11.56
C GLU A 119 6.52 -8.42 10.78
N LEU A 120 5.24 -8.80 10.97
CA LEU A 120 4.13 -8.12 10.31
C LEU A 120 4.01 -6.67 10.79
N ARG A 121 4.12 -6.45 12.11
CA ARG A 121 4.08 -5.11 12.71
C ARG A 121 5.19 -4.22 12.13
N GLY A 122 6.43 -4.70 12.16
CA GLY A 122 7.58 -3.98 11.61
C GLY A 122 7.47 -3.71 10.10
N PHE A 123 6.88 -4.64 9.33
CA PHE A 123 6.68 -4.44 7.90
C PHE A 123 5.67 -3.31 7.61
N VAL A 124 4.53 -3.31 8.32
CA VAL A 124 3.51 -2.25 8.17
C VAL A 124 4.09 -0.90 8.60
N GLU A 125 4.78 -0.84 9.74
CA GLU A 125 5.43 0.38 10.23
C GLU A 125 6.45 0.96 9.23
N ALA A 126 7.25 0.11 8.59
CA ALA A 126 8.20 0.51 7.56
C ALA A 126 7.53 1.08 6.30
N CYS A 127 6.31 0.63 5.98
CA CYS A 127 5.53 1.09 4.85
C CYS A 127 4.82 2.43 5.13
N VAL A 128 4.28 2.62 6.34
CA VAL A 128 3.40 3.76 6.68
C VAL A 128 4.13 4.92 7.36
N VAL A 129 5.41 5.12 7.06
CA VAL A 129 6.16 6.31 7.47
C VAL A 129 5.66 7.53 6.70
N LYS A 130 5.25 8.59 7.41
CA LYS A 130 4.68 9.80 6.79
C LYS A 130 5.66 10.53 5.88
N ASP A 131 6.93 10.69 6.29
CA ASP A 131 7.95 11.29 5.43
C ASP A 131 8.36 10.29 4.33
N PRO A 132 8.03 10.54 3.05
CA PRO A 132 8.33 9.61 1.96
C PRO A 132 9.83 9.39 1.75
N ARG A 133 10.71 10.26 2.27
CA ARG A 133 12.17 10.09 2.19
C ARG A 133 12.72 9.10 3.22
N ARG A 134 11.97 8.88 4.30
CA ARG A 134 12.30 7.94 5.39
C ARG A 134 11.56 6.62 5.27
N ARG A 135 10.51 6.57 4.44
CA ARG A 135 9.73 5.37 4.13
C ARG A 135 10.60 4.33 3.45
N ALA A 136 10.37 3.06 3.77
CA ALA A 136 11.13 1.97 3.19
C ALA A 136 10.96 1.92 1.66
N THR A 137 12.03 1.53 0.98
CA THR A 137 11.99 1.23 -0.45
C THR A 137 11.51 -0.21 -0.68
N VAL A 138 11.00 -0.51 -1.88
CA VAL A 138 10.62 -1.87 -2.27
C VAL A 138 11.78 -2.87 -2.04
N GLN A 139 13.02 -2.48 -2.36
CA GLN A 139 14.19 -3.32 -2.13
C GLN A 139 14.42 -3.63 -0.64
N GLN A 140 14.24 -2.64 0.25
CA GLN A 140 14.33 -2.85 1.69
C GLN A 140 13.19 -3.75 2.20
N LEU A 141 11.98 -3.59 1.65
CA LEU A 141 10.83 -4.41 2.03
C LEU A 141 10.96 -5.87 1.58
N LEU A 142 11.55 -6.12 0.40
CA LEU A 142 11.88 -7.48 -0.05
C LEU A 142 12.91 -8.17 0.86
N ALA A 143 13.79 -7.40 1.50
CA ALA A 143 14.75 -7.87 2.48
C ALA A 143 14.21 -7.92 3.92
N HIS A 144 12.99 -7.42 4.17
CA HIS A 144 12.40 -7.39 5.51
C HIS A 144 12.06 -8.81 5.99
N PRO A 145 12.27 -9.18 7.27
CA PRO A 145 12.00 -10.54 7.80
C PRO A 145 10.57 -11.06 7.62
N PHE A 146 9.62 -10.16 7.38
CA PHE A 146 8.25 -10.54 7.04
C PHE A 146 8.17 -11.26 5.68
N VAL A 147 9.00 -10.85 4.72
CA VAL A 147 9.02 -11.34 3.33
C VAL A 147 10.24 -12.22 3.07
N ALA A 148 11.41 -11.80 3.52
CA ALA A 148 12.66 -12.50 3.30
C ALA A 148 12.63 -13.90 3.93
N GLY A 149 13.06 -14.91 3.16
CA GLY A 149 13.16 -16.29 3.63
C GLY A 149 11.81 -17.02 3.79
N ARG A 150 10.70 -16.43 3.33
CA ARG A 150 9.40 -17.13 3.30
C ARG A 150 9.37 -18.15 2.16
N ASP A 151 8.76 -19.30 2.44
CA ASP A 151 8.44 -20.30 1.42
C ASP A 151 7.27 -19.79 0.57
N VAL A 152 7.60 -19.19 -0.57
CA VAL A 152 6.64 -18.63 -1.52
C VAL A 152 5.68 -19.70 -2.03
N GLU A 153 6.14 -20.93 -2.23
CA GLU A 153 5.29 -22.01 -2.70
C GLU A 153 4.29 -22.42 -1.62
N ALA A 154 4.72 -22.51 -0.35
CA ALA A 154 3.78 -22.71 0.75
C ALA A 154 2.75 -21.58 0.84
N SER A 155 3.14 -20.31 0.71
CA SER A 155 2.20 -19.18 0.68
C SER A 155 1.20 -19.28 -0.47
N ARG A 156 1.64 -19.71 -1.66
CA ARG A 156 0.74 -19.96 -2.80
C ARG A 156 -0.25 -21.08 -2.51
N ARG A 157 0.16 -22.16 -1.82
CA ARG A 157 -0.76 -23.23 -1.43
C ARG A 157 -1.87 -22.70 -0.52
N VAL A 158 -1.50 -21.98 0.53
CA VAL A 158 -2.46 -21.38 1.47
C VAL A 158 -3.41 -20.42 0.76
N LEU A 159 -2.89 -19.58 -0.15
CA LEU A 159 -3.75 -18.68 -0.92
C LEU A 159 -4.75 -19.44 -1.81
N ARG A 160 -4.35 -20.56 -2.42
CA ARG A 160 -5.28 -21.41 -3.18
C ARG A 160 -6.40 -21.97 -2.32
N GLU A 161 -6.07 -22.43 -1.11
CA GLU A 161 -7.05 -22.96 -0.16
C GLU A 161 -8.09 -21.89 0.19
N ILE A 162 -7.64 -20.67 0.53
CA ILE A 162 -8.52 -19.52 0.81
C ILE A 162 -9.44 -19.19 -0.39
N ILE A 163 -8.90 -19.20 -1.62
CA ILE A 163 -9.69 -18.90 -2.82
C ILE A 163 -10.75 -19.98 -3.05
N VAL A 164 -10.40 -21.26 -2.91
CA VAL A 164 -11.34 -22.37 -3.10
C VAL A 164 -12.44 -22.36 -2.04
N GLU A 165 -12.13 -22.00 -0.78
CA GLU A 165 -13.13 -21.90 0.29
C GLU A 165 -14.11 -20.73 0.11
N THR A 166 -13.75 -19.72 -0.67
CA THR A 166 -14.54 -18.49 -0.87
C THR A 166 -15.32 -18.46 -2.19
N MET A 167 -15.17 -19.48 -3.04
CA MET A 167 -15.90 -19.69 -4.29
C MET A 167 -17.05 -20.69 -4.12
#